data_AF-A0A6I3H1Q5-F1
#
_entry.id   AF-A0A6I3H1Q5-F1
#
_cell.length_a   1.000
_cell.length_b   1.000
_cell.length_c   1.000
_cell.angle_alpha   90.00
_cell.angle_beta   90.00
_cell.angle_gamma   90.00
#
_symmetry.space_group_name_H-M   'P 1'
#
loop_
_entity.id
_entity.type
_entity.pdbx_description
1 polymer ?
#
loop_
_entity_poly.entity_id
_entity_poly.type
_entity_poly.pdbx_seq_one_letter_code
_entity_poly.pdbx_strand_id
1 'polypeptide(L)' 'MKVLVYSDDASVRQQVVLALGSRPAPELPTIEVTEVATEPIVRSIVAAGGIDVIILDGEAVPAGG' A
#
# COMPACT_ATOMS: atom_id res chain seq x y z
N MET A 1 -1.09 3.60 12.45
CA MET A 1 -0.07 3.76 11.39
C MET A 1 -0.77 3.63 10.05
N LYS A 2 -0.52 4.51 9.10
CA LYS A 2 -1.15 4.54 7.78
C LYS A 2 -0.24 3.92 6.74
N VAL A 3 -0.73 2.88 6.08
CA VAL A 3 0.01 2.10 5.09
C VAL A 3 -0.66 2.25 3.73
N LEU A 4 0.11 2.61 2.71
CA LEU A 4 -0.35 2.66 1.33
C LEU A 4 0.13 1.41 0.59
N VAL A 5 -0.78 0.68 -0.06
CA VAL A 5 -0.46 -0.48 -0.90
C VAL A 5 -0.82 -0.16 -2.34
N TYR A 6 0.18 -0.16 -3.21
CA TYR A 6 0.02 0.05 -4.64
C TYR A 6 0.30 -1.23 -5.42
N SER A 7 -0.67 -1.65 -6.23
CA SER A 7 -0.53 -2.65 -7.29
C SER A 7 -1.71 -2.50 -8.26
N ASP A 8 -1.48 -2.68 -9.55
CA ASP A 8 -2.55 -2.71 -10.56
C ASP A 8 -3.42 -3.98 -10.45
N ASP A 9 -2.85 -5.09 -9.94
CA ASP A 9 -3.58 -6.34 -9.65
C ASP A 9 -4.25 -6.30 -8.26
N ALA A 10 -5.58 -6.48 -8.24
CA ALA A 10 -6.36 -6.57 -7.00
C ALA A 10 -6.00 -7.78 -6.14
N SER A 11 -5.58 -8.89 -6.77
CA SER A 11 -5.19 -10.13 -6.09
C SER A 11 -3.90 -9.91 -5.29
N VAL A 12 -2.93 -9.20 -5.87
CA VAL A 12 -1.69 -8.81 -5.19
C VAL A 12 -1.99 -7.91 -3.99
N ARG A 13 -2.84 -6.88 -4.17
CA ARG A 13 -3.24 -6.03 -3.03
C ARG A 13 -3.90 -6.83 -1.91
N GLN A 14 -4.84 -7.71 -2.25
CA GLN A 14 -5.51 -8.56 -1.26
C GLN A 14 -4.54 -9.47 -0.50
N GLN A 15 -3.60 -10.11 -1.19
CA GLN A 15 -2.57 -10.93 -0.54
C GLN A 15 -1.71 -10.11 0.42
N VAL A 16 -1.29 -8.92 0.00
CA VAL A 16 -0.52 -8.01 0.86
C VAL A 16 -1.32 -7.56 2.07
N VAL A 17 -2.58 -7.13 1.89
CA VAL A 17 -3.45 -6.69 3.00
C VAL A 17 -3.70 -7.84 3.99
N LEU A 18 -3.95 -9.06 3.49
CA LEU A 18 -4.12 -10.24 4.33
C LEU A 18 -2.85 -10.58 5.12
N ALA A 19 -1.68 -10.50 4.48
CA ALA A 19 -0.40 -10.77 5.12
C ALA A 19 -0.06 -9.72 6.20
N LEU A 20 -0.39 -8.44 5.96
CA LEU A 20 -0.20 -7.38 6.93
C LEU A 20 -1.14 -7.49 8.14
N GLY A 21 -2.39 -7.89 7.90
CA GLY A 21 -3.44 -7.91 8.91
C GLY A 21 -3.70 -6.53 9.53
N SER A 22 -4.35 -6.50 10.70
CA SER A 22 -4.62 -5.24 11.42
C SER A 22 -3.46 -4.78 12.30
N ARG A 23 -2.50 -5.68 12.60
CA ARG A 23 -1.30 -5.43 13.39
C ARG A 23 -0.19 -6.42 12.96
N PRO A 24 0.80 -5.97 12.16
CA PRO A 24 1.82 -6.85 11.59
C PRO A 24 2.74 -7.50 12.64
N ALA A 25 2.98 -6.84 13.76
CA ALA A 25 3.77 -7.36 14.87
C ALA A 25 3.25 -6.84 16.23
N PRO A 26 3.39 -7.60 17.33
CA PRO A 26 2.81 -7.24 18.64
C PRO A 26 3.24 -5.87 19.19
N GLU A 27 4.47 -5.46 18.89
CA GLU A 27 5.09 -4.21 19.30
C GLU A 27 4.70 -3.01 18.44
N LEU A 28 4.04 -3.24 17.30
CA LEU A 28 3.63 -2.20 16.37
C LEU A 28 2.18 -1.74 16.63
N PRO A 29 1.87 -0.46 16.32
CA PRO A 29 0.48 0.02 16.37
C PRO A 29 -0.40 -0.70 15.34
N THR A 30 -1.71 -0.60 15.51
CA THR A 30 -2.64 -1.04 14.45
C THR A 30 -2.43 -0.23 13.18
N ILE A 31 -2.69 -0.88 12.05
CA ILE A 31 -2.53 -0.28 10.74
C ILE A 31 -3.87 0.02 10.09
N GLU A 32 -3.90 1.11 9.33
CA GLU A 32 -4.96 1.46 8.39
C GLU A 32 -4.37 1.37 6.98
N VAL A 33 -4.94 0.49 6.16
CA VAL A 33 -4.44 0.23 4.81
C VAL A 33 -5.27 1.01 3.80
N THR A 34 -4.60 1.80 2.96
CA THR A 34 -5.17 2.42 1.76
C THR A 34 -4.68 1.66 0.53
N GLU A 35 -5.58 1.07 -0.24
CA GLU A 35 -5.27 0.38 -1.49
C GLU A 35 -5.39 1.30 -2.69
N VAL A 36 -4.41 1.27 -3.59
CA VAL A 36 -4.39 2.08 -4.80
C VAL A 36 -3.98 1.24 -6.00
N ALA A 37 -4.68 1.42 -7.12
CA ALA A 37 -4.42 0.70 -8.36
C ALA A 37 -3.68 1.52 -9.43
N THR A 38 -3.45 2.82 -9.21
CA THR A 38 -2.85 3.69 -10.24
C THR A 38 -1.78 4.61 -9.67
N GLU A 39 -0.69 4.76 -10.41
CA GLU A 39 0.45 5.62 -10.04
C GLU A 39 0.05 7.09 -9.76
N PRO A 40 -0.85 7.75 -10.54
CA PRO A 40 -1.22 9.13 -10.26
C PRO A 40 -1.88 9.32 -8.87
N ILE A 41 -2.67 8.34 -8.42
CA ILE A 41 -3.29 8.38 -7.10
C ILE A 41 -2.23 8.21 -6.00
N VAL A 42 -1.25 7.30 -6.20
CA VAL A 42 -0.12 7.15 -5.27
C VAL A 42 0.60 8.47 -5.10
N ARG A 43 0.97 9.13 -6.20
CA ARG A 43 1.65 10.43 -6.17
C ARG A 43 0.84 11.49 -5.44
N SER A 44 -0.48 11.54 -5.66
CA SER A 44 -1.37 12.49 -4.98
C SER A 44 -1.42 12.26 -3.47
N ILE A 45 -1.52 11.00 -3.03
CA ILE A 45 -1.59 10.65 -1.60
C ILE A 45 -0.25 10.94 -0.92
N VAL A 46 0.86 10.57 -1.56
CA VAL A 46 2.20 10.83 -1.04
C VAL A 46 2.47 12.33 -0.93
N ALA A 47 2.06 13.12 -1.93
CA ALA A 47 2.18 14.58 -1.89
C ALA A 47 1.31 15.22 -0.80
N ALA A 48 0.14 14.65 -0.49
CA ALA A 48 -0.70 15.10 0.62
C ALA A 48 -0.09 14.76 2.00
N GLY A 49 0.81 13.79 2.05
CA GLY A 49 1.48 13.35 3.28
C GLY A 49 0.59 12.51 4.18
N GLY A 50 1.10 12.19 5.38
CA GLY A 50 0.36 11.40 6.38
C GLY A 50 0.32 9.90 6.11
N ILE A 51 1.17 9.39 5.23
CA ILE A 51 1.46 7.96 5.09
C ILE A 51 2.77 7.66 5.80
N ASP A 52 2.77 6.61 6.62
CA ASP A 52 3.95 6.17 7.38
C ASP A 52 4.80 5.16 6.59
N VAL A 53 4.15 4.30 5.81
CA VAL A 53 4.78 3.22 5.02
C VAL A 53 4.09 3.08 3.67
N ILE A 54 4.86 2.85 2.62
CA ILE A 54 4.36 2.58 1.27
C ILE A 54 4.90 1.24 0.78
N ILE A 55 4.01 0.38 0.30
CA ILE A 55 4.34 -0.86 -0.41
C ILE A 55 4.03 -0.64 -1.88
N LEU A 56 5.06 -0.73 -2.72
CA LEU A 56 4.96 -0.57 -4.16
C LEU A 56 5.22 -1.91 -4.82
N ASP A 57 4.25 -2.38 -5.60
CA ASP A 57 4.44 -3.50 -6.50
C ASP A 57 5.29 -3.08 -7.70
N GLY A 58 6.47 -3.68 -7.82
CA GLY A 58 7.43 -3.39 -8.88
C GLY A 58 7.06 -3.99 -10.24
N GLU A 59 6.04 -4.85 -10.29
CA GLU A 59 5.53 -5.46 -11.53
C GLU A 59 4.30 -4.71 -12.07
N ALA A 60 3.80 -3.69 -11.36
CA ALA A 60 2.55 -3.00 -11.70
C ALA A 60 2.66 -2.08 -12.92
N VAL A 61 1.90 -2.31 -14.00
CA VAL A 61 2.01 -1.54 -15.24
C VAL A 61 1.23 -0.21 -15.14
N PRO A 62 1.72 0.94 -15.67
CA PRO A 62 2.93 1.18 -16.48
C PRO A 62 4.17 1.64 -15.69
N ALA A 63 4.12 1.62 -14.36
CA ALA A 63 5.22 2.10 -13.50
C ALA A 63 6.22 1.00 -13.09
N GLY A 64 5.83 -0.26 -13.30
CA GLY A 64 6.61 -1.47 -13.11
C GLY A 64 7.53 -1.71 -14.29
N GLY A 65 8.69 -2.30 -13.99
CA GLY A 65 9.72 -2.61 -14.98
C GLY A 65 9.29 -3.69 -15.97
#